data_AF-A0A1G8HUV6-F1
#
_entry.id   AF-A0A1G8HUV6-F1
#
_cell.length_a   1.000
_cell.length_b   1.000
_cell.length_c   1.000
_cell.angle_alpha   90.00
_cell.angle_beta   90.00
_cell.angle_gamma   90.00
#
_symmetry.space_group_name_H-M   'P 1'
#
loop_
_entity.id
_entity.type
_entity.pdbx_description
1 polymer ?
#
loop_
_entity_poly.entity_id
_entity_poly.type
_entity_poly.pdbx_seq_one_letter_code
_entity_poly.pdbx_strand_id
1 'polypeptide(L)'
;MSYNSKIDPTEPFPEDLSTLDDCALHVLNSKVHRELDAEYLHGGAEMETEFRRDELTEELNRRVANEHRRGLSGTVSYLEHAI
;
A
#
# COMPACT_ATOMS: atom_id res chain seq x y z
N MET A 1 6.47 15.15 -26.20
CA MET A 1 7.54 15.61 -25.30
C MET A 1 7.54 14.67 -24.10
N SER A 2 8.67 14.02 -23.80
CA SER A 2 8.80 13.07 -22.69
C SER A 2 9.32 13.83 -21.48
N TYR A 3 8.44 14.14 -20.53
CA TYR A 3 8.82 14.75 -19.26
C TYR A 3 9.38 13.64 -18.37
N ASN A 4 10.71 13.55 -18.26
CA ASN A 4 11.35 12.61 -17.36
C ASN A 4 11.37 13.27 -15.97
N SER A 5 10.52 12.81 -15.05
CA SER A 5 10.43 13.30 -13.68
C SER A 5 11.55 12.80 -12.76
N LYS A 6 12.43 11.91 -13.26
CA LYS A 6 13.56 11.39 -12.49
C LYS A 6 14.70 12.40 -12.51
N ILE A 7 14.94 13.04 -11.36
CA ILE A 7 16.16 13.78 -11.07
C ILE A 7 17.26 12.77 -10.80
N ASP A 8 18.41 12.91 -11.44
CA ASP A 8 19.56 12.05 -11.17
C ASP A 8 20.02 12.28 -9.73
N PRO A 9 20.34 11.25 -8.92
CA PRO A 9 20.80 11.45 -7.54
C PRO A 9 22.11 12.24 -7.43
N THR A 10 22.83 12.43 -8.54
CA THR A 10 24.00 13.30 -8.65
C THR A 10 23.68 14.72 -9.12
N GLU A 11 22.47 14.96 -9.63
CA GLU A 11 22.00 16.31 -9.93
C GLU A 11 21.68 17.06 -8.63
N PRO A 12 22.12 18.32 -8.49
CA PRO A 12 21.74 19.13 -7.35
C PRO A 12 20.21 19.31 -7.35
N PHE A 13 19.62 19.31 -6.15
CA PHE A 13 18.20 19.60 -5.98
C PHE A 13 17.88 20.93 -6.70
N PRO A 14 16.73 21.05 -7.40
CA PRO A 14 16.40 22.24 -8.18
C PRO A 14 16.40 23.51 -7.32
N GLU A 15 16.49 24.67 -7.98
CA GLU A 15 16.59 26.02 -7.40
C GLU A 15 15.90 26.19 -6.04
N ASP A 16 16.57 26.92 -5.14
CA ASP A 16 16.07 27.23 -3.81
C ASP A 16 14.64 27.78 -3.85
N LEU A 17 13.70 26.95 -3.41
CA LEU A 17 12.28 27.23 -3.37
C LEU A 17 11.93 28.34 -2.36
N SER A 18 12.89 28.82 -1.56
CA SER A 18 12.72 29.99 -0.68
C SER A 18 12.40 31.27 -1.46
N THR A 19 12.72 31.31 -2.75
CA THR A 19 12.48 32.45 -3.65
C THR A 19 11.12 32.41 -4.33
N LEU A 20 10.38 31.29 -4.20
CA LEU A 20 9.09 31.11 -4.84
C LEU A 20 8.02 31.88 -4.08
N ASP A 21 7.19 32.65 -4.79
CA ASP A 21 6.06 33.33 -4.16
C ASP A 21 4.96 32.34 -3.73
N ASP A 22 4.14 32.75 -2.74
CA ASP A 22 3.10 31.90 -2.17
C ASP A 22 2.11 31.37 -3.22
N CYS A 23 1.76 32.18 -4.22
CA CYS A 23 0.85 31.76 -5.28
C CYS A 23 1.47 30.67 -6.15
N ALA A 24 2.74 30.81 -6.53
CA ALA A 24 3.49 29.82 -7.27
C ALA A 24 3.64 28.52 -6.46
N LEU A 25 3.86 28.61 -5.15
CA LEU A 25 3.91 27.45 -4.25
C LEU A 25 2.57 26.72 -4.21
N HIS A 26 1.45 27.44 -4.08
CA HIS A 26 0.12 26.83 -4.09
C HIS A 26 -0.20 26.14 -5.42
N VAL A 27 0.17 26.75 -6.55
CA VAL A 27 0.01 26.14 -7.88
C VAL A 27 0.88 24.89 -8.02
N LEU A 28 2.13 24.94 -7.58
CA LEU A 28 3.04 23.80 -7.60
C LEU A 28 2.50 22.66 -6.73
N ASN A 29 2.08 22.95 -5.51
CA ASN A 29 1.51 21.95 -4.60
C ASN A 29 0.24 21.31 -5.17
N SER A 30 -0.62 22.10 -5.82
CA SER A 30 -1.83 21.57 -6.47
C SER A 30 -1.51 20.66 -7.66
N LYS A 31 -0.43 20.90 -8.40
CA LYS A 31 0.01 20.02 -9.49
C LYS A 31 0.56 18.70 -8.96
N VAL A 32 1.46 18.77 -7.98
CA VAL A 32 2.05 17.58 -7.34
C VAL A 32 0.97 16.67 -6.76
N HIS A 33 -0.01 17.22 -6.05
CA HIS A 33 -1.13 16.42 -5.54
C HIS A 33 -1.91 15.71 -6.65
N ARG A 34 -2.21 16.38 -7.77
CA ARG A 34 -2.92 15.74 -8.88
C ARG A 34 -2.09 14.66 -9.57
N GLU A 35 -0.79 14.86 -9.67
CA GLU A 35 0.13 13.87 -10.23
C GLU A 35 0.22 12.62 -9.34
N LEU A 36 0.36 12.82 -8.03
CA LEU A 36 0.31 11.73 -7.05
C LEU A 36 -1.04 11.02 -7.09
N ASP A 37 -2.15 11.76 -7.07
CA ASP A 37 -3.49 11.17 -7.15
C ASP A 37 -3.65 10.35 -8.45
N ALA A 38 -3.17 10.88 -9.58
CA ALA A 38 -3.21 10.17 -10.86
C ALA A 38 -2.32 8.93 -10.86
N GLU A 39 -1.13 8.98 -10.25
CA GLU A 39 -0.23 7.83 -10.09
C GLU A 39 -0.87 6.75 -9.21
N TYR A 40 -1.50 7.12 -8.09
CA TYR A 40 -2.23 6.20 -7.23
C TYR A 40 -3.52 5.65 -7.88
N LEU A 41 -4.22 6.44 -8.71
CA LEU A 41 -5.46 6.04 -9.38
C LEU A 41 -5.22 5.21 -10.66
N HIS A 42 -4.12 5.44 -11.36
CA HIS A 42 -3.79 4.75 -12.62
C HIS A 42 -2.69 3.70 -12.48
N GLY A 43 -1.87 3.76 -11.43
CA GLY A 43 -0.92 2.71 -11.08
C GLY A 43 -1.65 1.51 -10.46
N GLY A 44 -1.29 0.31 -10.91
CA GLY A 44 -1.59 -0.90 -10.14
C GLY A 44 -0.88 -0.83 -8.78
N ALA A 45 -1.32 -1.64 -7.81
CA ALA A 45 -0.65 -1.68 -6.53
C ALA A 45 0.87 -1.92 -6.73
N GLU A 46 1.68 -1.10 -6.06
CA GLU A 46 3.14 -1.26 -6.08
C GLU A 46 3.53 -2.68 -5.73
N MET A 47 4.63 -3.17 -6.30
CA MET A 47 5.02 -4.59 -6.19
C MET A 47 5.15 -5.05 -4.73
N GLU A 48 5.66 -4.17 -3.85
CA GLU A 48 5.73 -4.43 -2.41
C GLU A 48 4.34 -4.51 -1.77
N THR A 49 3.39 -3.71 -2.23
CA THR A 49 1.99 -3.72 -1.75
C THR A 49 1.29 -5.02 -2.16
N GLU A 50 1.47 -5.47 -3.40
CA GLU A 50 0.97 -6.78 -3.87
C GLU A 50 1.58 -7.94 -3.06
N PHE A 51 2.90 -7.93 -2.85
CA PHE A 51 3.58 -8.95 -2.05
C PHE A 51 3.04 -9.01 -0.61
N ARG A 52 2.94 -7.84 0.06
CA ARG A 52 2.38 -7.79 1.42
C ARG A 52 0.92 -8.21 1.46
N ARG A 53 0.12 -7.89 0.44
CA ARG A 53 -1.27 -8.32 0.33
C ARG A 53 -1.37 -9.84 0.26
N ASP A 54 -0.50 -10.48 -0.52
CA ASP A 54 -0.49 -11.92 -0.69
C ASP A 54 -0.07 -12.61 0.63
N GLU A 55 0.98 -12.12 1.32
CA GLU A 55 1.38 -12.62 2.64
C GLU A 55 0.25 -12.52 3.69
N LEU A 56 -0.44 -11.37 3.73
CA LEU A 56 -1.57 -11.14 4.62
C LEU A 56 -2.74 -12.09 4.29
N THR A 57 -3.00 -12.30 3.01
CA THR A 57 -4.06 -13.21 2.55
C THR A 57 -3.76 -14.65 2.98
N GLU A 58 -2.53 -15.11 2.80
CA GLU A 58 -2.11 -16.44 3.27
C GLU A 58 -2.25 -16.58 4.79
N GLU A 59 -1.82 -15.59 5.56
CA GLU A 59 -1.92 -15.63 7.01
C GLU A 59 -3.37 -15.64 7.50
N LEU A 60 -4.24 -14.81 6.92
CA LEU A 60 -5.66 -14.81 7.26
C LEU A 60 -6.32 -16.15 6.91
N ASN A 61 -5.99 -16.73 5.75
CA ASN A 61 -6.47 -18.07 5.36
C ASN A 61 -6.00 -19.14 6.36
N ARG A 62 -4.73 -19.08 6.81
CA ARG A 62 -4.22 -19.98 7.86
C ARG A 62 -5.01 -19.83 9.16
N ARG A 63 -5.32 -18.59 9.58
CA ARG A 63 -6.12 -18.33 10.79
C ARG A 63 -7.53 -18.90 10.67
N VAL A 64 -8.22 -18.63 9.56
CA VAL A 64 -9.56 -19.17 9.31
C VAL A 64 -9.55 -20.70 9.33
N ALA A 65 -8.57 -21.34 8.69
CA ALA A 65 -8.43 -22.80 8.72
C ALA A 65 -8.14 -23.33 10.14
N ASN A 66 -7.33 -22.62 10.92
CA ASN A 66 -7.01 -22.98 12.29
C ASN A 66 -8.21 -22.80 13.24
N GLU A 67 -8.98 -21.74 13.06
CA GLU A 67 -10.22 -21.50 13.80
C GLU A 67 -11.27 -22.56 13.46
N HIS A 68 -11.42 -22.91 12.17
CA HIS A 68 -12.31 -24.00 11.75
C HIS A 68 -11.89 -25.35 12.35
N ARG A 69 -10.60 -25.66 12.34
CA ARG A 69 -10.04 -26.88 12.95
C ARG A 69 -10.23 -26.90 14.47
N ARG A 70 -10.11 -25.76 15.14
CA ARG A 70 -10.41 -25.62 16.58
C ARG A 70 -11.91 -25.82 16.87
N GLY A 71 -12.79 -25.31 16.01
CA GLY A 71 -14.24 -25.54 16.10
C GLY A 71 -14.61 -27.02 15.98
N LEU A 72 -14.02 -27.73 15.00
CA LEU A 72 -14.22 -29.18 14.83
C LEU A 72 -13.67 -29.98 16.02
N SER A 73 -12.50 -29.61 16.56
CA SER A 73 -11.95 -30.23 17.77
C SER A 73 -12.84 -30.06 19.00
N GLY A 74 -13.55 -28.93 19.11
CA GLY A 74 -14.53 -28.71 20.19
C GLY A 74 -15.77 -29.59 20.06
N THR A 75 -16.25 -29.83 18.84
CA THR A 75 -17.44 -30.68 18.60
C THR A 75 -17.19 -32.17 18.82
N VAL A 76 -15.99 -32.67 18.50
CA VAL A 76 -15.63 -34.08 18.74
C VAL A 76 -15.45 -34.37 20.23
N SER A 77 -14.87 -33.42 20.98
CA SER A 77 -14.67 -33.56 22.44
C SER A 77 -15.99 -33.65 23.23
N TYR A 78 -17.05 -32.96 22.78
CA TYR A 78 -18.39 -33.03 23.38
C TYR A 78 -19.11 -34.36 23.12
N LEU A 79 -18.81 -35.05 22.01
CA LEU A 79 -19.41 -36.35 21.69
C LEU A 79 -18.74 -37.51 22.42
N GLU A 80 -17.43 -37.43 22.72
CA GLU A 80 -16.72 -38.48 23.47
C GLU A 80 -17.02 -38.50 24.98
N HIS A 81 -17.57 -37.43 25.55
CA HIS A 81 -18.01 -37.38 26.95
C HIS A 81 -19.48 -37.78 27.16
N ALA A 82 -20.20 -38.11 26.09
CA ALA A 82 -21.64 -38.39 26.12
C ALA A 82 -22.00 -39.88 25.91
N ILE A 83 -21.03 -40.79 26.02
CA ILE A 83 -21.20 -42.26 25.99
C ILE A 83 -20.56 -42.84 27.24
#